data_AF-A0A944BVK6-F1
#
_entry.id   AF-A0A944BVK6-F1
#
_cell.length_a   1.000
_cell.length_b   1.000
_cell.length_c   1.000
_cell.angle_alpha   90.00
_cell.angle_beta   90.00
_cell.angle_gamma   90.00
#
_symmetry.space_group_name_H-M   'P 1'
#
loop_
_entity.id
_entity.type
_entity.pdbx_description
1 polymer ?
#
loop_
_entity_poly.entity_id
_entity_poly.type
_entity_poly.pdbx_seq_one_letter_code
_entity_poly.pdbx_strand_id
1 'polypeptide(L)'
;MGKRKTAIYKIIIDAGGNRYEFYCDVSGALVCTTRKTYTAETPEQELLLAWEKEGKKHFNHCRKCSKWVIDAMFNPEVVECVECAPFEAEAKFCKTCGAKVEVPGRKCPSCGNTLNYEGRTD
;
A
#
# COMPACT_ATOMS: atom_id res chain seq x y z
N MET A 1 -0.31 -9.59 -13.31
CA MET A 1 -0.36 -9.71 -11.84
C MET A 1 -1.81 -9.93 -11.41
N GLY A 2 -2.11 -11.02 -10.71
CA GLY A 2 -3.47 -11.29 -10.22
C GLY A 2 -3.88 -10.30 -9.12
N LYS A 3 -5.17 -9.95 -9.07
CA LYS A 3 -5.72 -9.11 -7.99
C LYS A 3 -5.57 -9.84 -6.65
N ARG A 4 -4.84 -9.26 -5.69
CA ARG A 4 -4.73 -9.82 -4.33
C ARG A 4 -6.03 -9.57 -3.57
N LYS A 5 -6.66 -10.64 -3.07
CA LYS A 5 -7.92 -10.55 -2.32
C LYS A 5 -7.71 -10.04 -0.88
N THR A 6 -6.53 -10.27 -0.31
CA THR A 6 -6.16 -9.89 1.06
C THR A 6 -4.75 -9.30 1.07
N ALA A 7 -4.36 -8.71 2.21
CA ALA A 7 -2.95 -8.45 2.52
C ALA A 7 -2.15 -9.76 2.69
N ILE A 8 -0.81 -9.66 2.72
CA ILE A 8 0.06 -10.76 3.16
C ILE A 8 -0.36 -11.23 4.55
N TYR A 9 -0.37 -12.54 4.75
CA TYR A 9 -0.81 -13.13 6.00
C TYR A 9 0.05 -14.31 6.47
N LYS A 10 -0.06 -14.61 7.77
CA LYS A 10 0.37 -15.88 8.37
C LYS A 10 -0.79 -16.51 9.12
N ILE A 11 -0.81 -17.84 9.15
CA ILE A 11 -1.81 -18.62 9.87
C ILE A 11 -1.24 -18.99 11.24
N ILE A 12 -2.03 -18.77 12.28
CA ILE A 12 -1.80 -19.28 13.63
C ILE A 12 -2.80 -20.41 13.86
N ILE A 13 -2.30 -21.64 13.98
CA ILE A 13 -3.14 -22.81 14.23
C ILE A 13 -3.57 -22.79 15.69
N ASP A 14 -4.88 -22.95 15.95
CA ASP A 14 -5.44 -22.94 17.30
C ASP A 14 -6.49 -24.06 17.47
N ALA A 15 -6.84 -24.37 18.73
CA ALA A 15 -7.87 -25.35 19.03
C ALA A 15 -9.25 -24.80 18.61
N GLY A 16 -9.83 -25.40 17.56
CA GLY A 16 -11.15 -25.00 17.06
C GLY A 16 -11.13 -24.01 15.89
N GLY A 17 -10.00 -23.86 15.21
CA GLY A 17 -9.88 -23.13 13.95
C GLY A 17 -8.58 -22.33 13.86
N ASN A 18 -8.42 -21.58 12.79
CA ASN A 18 -7.22 -20.79 12.56
C ASN A 18 -7.44 -19.32 12.93
N ARG A 19 -6.38 -18.69 13.42
CA ARG A 19 -6.26 -17.24 13.53
C ARG A 19 -5.30 -16.73 12.47
N TYR A 20 -5.38 -15.43 12.16
CA TYR A 20 -4.60 -14.84 11.09
C TYR A 20 -3.87 -13.59 11.57
N GLU A 21 -2.63 -13.48 11.16
CA GLU A 21 -1.85 -12.26 11.20
C GLU A 21 -1.81 -11.65 9.82
N PHE A 22 -2.22 -10.38 9.67
CA PHE A 22 -2.18 -9.64 8.43
C PHE A 22 -1.11 -8.56 8.49
N TYR A 23 -0.34 -8.44 7.42
CA TYR A 23 0.85 -7.61 7.32
C TYR A 23 0.73 -6.60 6.19
N CYS A 24 1.30 -5.41 6.37
CA CYS A 24 1.39 -4.41 5.32
C CYS A 24 2.27 -4.92 4.16
N ASP A 25 1.75 -4.88 2.92
CA ASP A 25 2.44 -5.41 1.73
C ASP A 25 3.70 -4.62 1.32
N VAL A 26 3.91 -3.43 1.88
CA VAL A 26 5.07 -2.56 1.61
C VAL A 26 6.05 -2.61 2.78
N SER A 27 5.61 -2.21 3.96
CA SER A 27 6.50 -2.12 5.14
C SER A 27 6.77 -3.45 5.84
N GLY A 28 5.97 -4.49 5.59
CA GLY A 28 6.03 -5.76 6.33
C GLY A 28 5.54 -5.68 7.79
N ALA A 29 5.04 -4.53 8.25
CA ALA A 29 4.52 -4.38 9.60
C ALA A 29 3.31 -5.29 9.87
N LEU A 30 3.27 -5.96 11.01
CA LEU A 30 2.08 -6.64 11.51
C LEU A 30 1.01 -5.61 11.88
N VAL A 31 -0.19 -5.74 11.31
CA VAL A 31 -1.25 -4.74 11.44
C VAL A 31 -2.43 -5.28 12.24
N CYS A 32 -2.80 -6.54 12.00
CA CYS A 32 -3.95 -7.15 12.62
C CYS A 32 -3.67 -8.62 12.91
N THR A 33 -3.83 -9.02 14.17
CA THR A 33 -3.99 -10.42 14.54
C THR A 33 -5.47 -10.63 14.89
N THR A 34 -6.14 -11.56 14.22
CA THR A 34 -7.56 -11.83 14.50
C THR A 34 -7.75 -12.26 15.95
N ARG A 35 -8.83 -11.82 16.59
CA ARG A 35 -9.16 -12.18 17.97
C ARG A 35 -9.88 -13.52 18.04
N LYS A 36 -10.68 -13.82 17.02
CA LYS A 36 -11.42 -15.08 16.91
C LYS A 36 -10.68 -16.09 16.04
N THR A 37 -10.94 -17.36 16.30
CA THR A 37 -10.63 -18.44 15.36
C THR A 37 -11.70 -18.47 14.26
N TYR A 38 -11.29 -18.92 13.08
CA TYR A 38 -12.14 -19.04 11.91
C TYR A 38 -12.06 -20.47 11.37
N THR A 39 -13.19 -20.96 10.88
CA THR A 39 -13.33 -22.23 10.17
C THR A 39 -14.24 -22.04 8.96
N ALA A 40 -13.95 -22.72 7.86
CA ALA A 40 -14.81 -22.78 6.68
C ALA A 40 -14.60 -24.10 5.92
N GLU A 41 -15.38 -24.31 4.84
CA GLU A 41 -15.27 -25.51 4.01
C GLU A 41 -13.96 -25.56 3.23
N THR A 42 -13.40 -24.39 2.88
CA THR A 42 -12.09 -24.28 2.21
C THR A 42 -11.16 -23.29 2.91
N PRO A 43 -9.84 -23.49 2.83
CA PRO A 43 -8.85 -22.55 3.37
C PRO A 43 -9.01 -21.12 2.84
N GLU A 44 -9.38 -20.95 1.57
CA GLU A 44 -9.60 -19.63 0.97
C GLU A 44 -10.83 -18.94 1.54
N GLN A 45 -11.93 -19.67 1.76
CA GLN A 45 -13.12 -19.12 2.39
C GLN A 45 -12.85 -18.72 3.84
N GLU A 46 -12.10 -19.56 4.58
CA GLU A 46 -11.70 -19.30 5.96
C GLU A 46 -10.86 -18.01 6.06
N LEU A 47 -9.85 -17.87 5.19
CA LEU A 47 -9.03 -16.67 5.07
C LEU A 47 -9.87 -15.43 4.75
N LEU A 48 -10.78 -15.52 3.77
CA LEU A 48 -11.63 -14.39 3.38
C LEU A 48 -12.59 -14.00 4.50
N LEU A 49 -13.08 -14.96 5.28
CA LEU A 49 -13.92 -14.69 6.44
C LEU A 49 -13.14 -13.92 7.51
N ALA A 50 -11.93 -14.35 7.84
CA ALA A 50 -11.03 -13.65 8.75
C ALA A 50 -10.68 -12.23 8.26
N TRP A 51 -10.37 -12.10 6.97
CA TRP A 51 -10.05 -10.83 6.33
C TRP A 51 -11.22 -9.84 6.38
N GLU A 52 -12.40 -10.23 5.92
CA GLU A 52 -13.56 -9.33 5.84
C GLU A 52 -14.11 -8.96 7.23
N LYS A 53 -13.99 -9.85 8.22
CA LYS A 53 -14.52 -9.60 9.58
C LYS A 53 -13.58 -8.76 10.45
N GLU A 54 -12.28 -8.97 10.34
CA GLU A 54 -11.31 -8.32 11.25
C GLU A 54 -10.19 -7.57 10.52
N GLY A 55 -9.58 -8.17 9.49
CA GLY A 55 -8.37 -7.62 8.86
C GLY A 55 -8.58 -6.37 8.01
N LYS A 56 -9.48 -6.43 7.02
CA LYS A 56 -9.58 -5.49 5.89
C LYS A 56 -9.70 -4.01 6.28
N LYS A 57 -10.43 -3.73 7.35
CA LYS A 57 -10.68 -2.36 7.85
C LYS A 57 -9.41 -1.61 8.26
N HIS A 58 -8.28 -2.31 8.42
CA HIS A 58 -7.00 -1.73 8.83
C HIS A 58 -6.08 -1.38 7.66
N PHE A 59 -6.53 -1.55 6.40
CA PHE A 59 -5.71 -1.42 5.21
C PHE A 59 -6.37 -0.57 4.14
N ASN A 60 -5.54 0.13 3.37
CA ASN A 60 -5.88 0.76 2.11
C ASN A 60 -5.46 -0.13 0.94
N HIS A 61 -6.20 -0.08 -0.16
CA HIS A 61 -5.90 -0.84 -1.38
C HIS A 61 -5.30 0.07 -2.46
N CYS A 62 -4.05 -0.19 -2.85
CA CYS A 62 -3.40 0.57 -3.92
C CYS A 62 -4.06 0.28 -5.27
N ARG A 63 -4.61 1.30 -5.92
CA ARG A 63 -5.30 1.15 -7.22
C ARG A 63 -4.39 0.68 -8.37
N LYS A 64 -3.08 0.89 -8.25
CA LYS A 64 -2.09 0.63 -9.31
C LYS A 64 -1.48 -0.76 -9.22
N CYS A 65 -1.01 -1.17 -8.04
CA CYS A 65 -0.34 -2.46 -7.85
C CYS A 65 -1.18 -3.51 -7.10
N SER A 66 -2.38 -3.16 -6.63
CA SER A 66 -3.28 -4.04 -5.85
C SER A 66 -2.70 -4.54 -4.53
N LYS A 67 -1.66 -3.89 -3.99
CA LYS A 67 -1.14 -4.15 -2.64
C LYS A 67 -2.07 -3.57 -1.58
N TRP A 68 -2.17 -4.25 -0.43
CA TRP A 68 -2.86 -3.76 0.76
C TRP A 68 -1.86 -3.17 1.76
N VAL A 69 -2.01 -1.89 2.10
CA VAL A 69 -1.01 -1.13 2.86
C VAL A 69 -1.66 -0.33 4.00
N ILE A 70 -0.90 -0.07 5.07
CA ILE A 70 -1.33 0.83 6.16
C ILE A 70 -1.29 2.29 5.72
N ASP A 71 -1.98 3.16 6.46
CA ASP A 71 -2.05 4.60 6.19
C ASP A 71 -0.67 5.24 6.00
N ALA A 72 0.31 4.90 6.84
CA ALA A 72 1.67 5.43 6.73
C ALA A 72 2.38 5.10 5.40
N MET A 73 1.90 4.06 4.69
CA MET A 73 2.45 3.60 3.41
C MET A 73 1.49 3.87 2.25
N PHE A 74 0.46 4.70 2.46
CA PHE A 74 -0.57 5.02 1.49
C PHE A 74 -0.59 6.52 1.21
N ASN A 75 -0.47 6.90 -0.06
CA ASN A 75 -0.70 8.26 -0.51
C ASN A 75 -2.19 8.43 -0.86
N PRO A 76 -3.01 9.06 0.01
CA PRO A 76 -4.43 9.18 -0.20
C PRO A 76 -4.80 10.15 -1.33
N GLU A 77 -3.90 11.08 -1.69
CA GLU A 77 -4.17 12.09 -2.73
C GLU A 77 -4.36 11.44 -4.10
N VAL A 78 -3.63 10.35 -4.35
CA VAL A 78 -3.66 9.61 -5.62
C VAL A 78 -4.17 8.17 -5.46
N VAL A 79 -4.51 7.76 -4.24
CA VAL A 79 -5.07 6.45 -3.89
C VAL A 79 -4.11 5.30 -4.26
N GLU A 80 -2.80 5.52 -4.05
CA GLU A 80 -1.73 4.56 -4.34
C GLU A 80 -0.81 4.37 -3.13
N CYS A 81 -0.08 3.24 -3.06
CA CYS A 81 0.96 3.09 -2.04
C CYS A 81 2.17 3.97 -2.34
N VAL A 82 3.00 4.23 -1.34
CA VAL A 82 4.19 5.08 -1.46
C VAL A 82 5.25 4.56 -2.43
N GLU A 83 5.29 3.26 -2.73
CA GLU A 83 6.13 2.73 -3.81
C GLU A 83 5.61 3.10 -5.20
N CYS A 84 4.29 3.22 -5.35
CA CYS A 84 3.63 3.54 -6.61
C CYS A 84 3.58 5.04 -6.88
N ALA A 85 3.33 5.81 -5.81
CA ALA A 85 3.34 7.26 -5.76
C ALA A 85 3.88 7.72 -4.39
N PRO A 86 5.19 8.02 -4.30
CA PRO A 86 5.78 8.58 -3.08
C PRO A 86 5.05 9.85 -2.64
N PHE A 87 5.15 10.19 -1.36
CA PHE A 87 4.76 11.52 -0.89
C PHE A 87 5.73 12.54 -1.49
N GLU A 88 5.39 13.13 -2.63
CA GLU A 88 6.15 14.22 -3.21
C GLU A 88 5.81 15.50 -2.45
N ALA A 89 6.82 16.28 -2.05
CA ALA A 89 6.61 17.72 -1.98
C ALA A 89 6.61 18.24 -3.43
N GLU A 90 5.64 19.06 -3.80
CA GLU A 90 5.60 19.68 -5.13
C GLU A 90 6.94 20.36 -5.47
N ALA A 91 7.40 20.10 -6.68
CA ALA A 91 8.62 20.67 -7.19
C ALA A 91 8.47 22.19 -7.38
N LYS A 92 9.09 23.01 -6.53
CA LYS A 92 9.06 24.48 -6.69
C LYS A 92 10.08 25.00 -7.71
N PHE A 93 11.17 24.26 -7.91
CA PHE A 93 12.24 24.59 -8.84
C PHE A 93 12.73 23.35 -9.59
N CYS A 94 13.33 23.50 -10.76
CA CYS A 94 14.01 22.42 -11.44
C CYS A 94 15.42 22.25 -10.86
N LYS A 95 15.75 21.09 -10.30
CA LYS A 95 17.10 20.82 -9.77
C LYS A 95 18.21 20.83 -10.83
N THR A 96 17.86 20.66 -12.11
CA THR A 96 18.84 20.62 -13.21
C THR A 96 19.11 21.99 -13.82
N CYS A 97 18.08 22.80 -14.07
CA CYS A 97 18.25 24.11 -14.74
C CYS A 97 17.92 25.31 -13.85
N GLY A 98 17.47 25.10 -12.60
CA GLY A 98 17.11 26.17 -11.67
C GLY A 98 15.79 26.88 -11.96
N ALA A 99 15.10 26.55 -13.07
CA ALA A 99 13.84 27.21 -13.42
C ALA A 99 12.78 27.02 -12.33
N LYS A 100 12.10 28.09 -11.95
CA LYS A 100 10.93 28.01 -11.07
C LYS A 100 9.83 27.24 -11.79
N VAL A 101 9.22 26.31 -11.09
CA VAL A 101 8.13 25.48 -11.60
C VAL A 101 6.84 26.11 -11.09
N GLU A 102 6.19 26.88 -11.95
CA GLU A 102 4.92 27.54 -11.60
C GLU A 102 3.71 26.63 -11.83
N VAL A 103 3.85 25.65 -12.72
CA VAL A 103 2.83 24.66 -13.01
C VAL A 103 3.31 23.30 -12.49
N PRO A 104 2.59 22.68 -11.54
CA PRO A 104 2.90 21.34 -11.08
C PRO A 104 2.97 20.35 -12.25
N GLY A 105 4.03 19.57 -12.32
CA GLY A 105 4.24 18.65 -13.43
C GLY A 105 5.43 17.73 -13.21
N ARG A 106 5.43 16.59 -13.91
CA ARG A 106 6.55 15.61 -13.84
C ARG A 106 7.78 16.04 -14.62
N LYS A 107 7.65 17.04 -15.51
CA LYS A 107 8.70 17.49 -16.43
C LYS A 107 8.84 18.99 -16.35
N CYS A 108 10.08 19.46 -16.33
CA CYS A 108 10.41 20.88 -16.32
C CYS A 108 9.96 21.49 -17.64
N PRO A 109 9.09 22.52 -17.64
CA PRO A 109 8.66 23.17 -18.88
C PRO A 109 9.81 23.87 -19.59
N SER A 110 10.87 24.26 -18.88
CA SER A 110 12.01 24.97 -19.45
C SER A 110 13.07 24.05 -20.08
N CYS A 111 13.31 22.87 -19.51
CA CYS A 111 14.41 22.00 -19.95
C CYS A 111 14.03 20.54 -20.18
N GLY A 112 12.78 20.15 -19.93
CA GLY A 112 12.29 18.78 -20.14
C GLY A 112 12.77 17.73 -19.12
N ASN A 113 13.62 18.10 -18.15
CA ASN A 113 14.08 17.15 -17.13
C ASN A 113 12.99 16.82 -16.11
N THR A 114 13.06 15.63 -15.52
CA THR A 114 12.08 15.17 -14.52
C THR A 114 12.18 16.01 -13.25
N LEU A 115 11.03 16.47 -12.73
CA LEU A 115 10.95 17.39 -11.59
C LEU A 115 10.88 16.73 -10.22
N ASN A 116 10.90 15.39 -10.15
CA ASN A 116 10.81 14.67 -8.88
C ASN A 116 11.98 15.04 -7.95
N TYR A 117 11.67 15.62 -6.79
CA TYR A 117 12.58 15.76 -5.66
C TYR A 117 12.71 14.38 -5.02
N GLU A 118 13.94 13.94 -4.75
CA GLU A 118 14.26 12.53 -4.49
C GLU A 118 13.61 11.99 -3.21
N GLY A 119 12.43 11.39 -3.37
CA GLY A 119 11.88 10.28 -2.56
C GLY A 119 11.63 9.04 -3.43
N ARG A 120 12.27 8.98 -4.60
CA ARG A 120 12.13 7.95 -5.62
C ARG A 120 13.54 7.58 -6.10
N THR A 121 14.11 6.55 -5.51
CA THR A 121 15.24 5.84 -6.10
C THR A 121 14.66 4.63 -6.84
N ASP A 122 14.86 4.67 -8.16
CA ASP A 122 14.86 3.59 -9.16
C ASP A 122 13.83 2.44 -9.07
#